data_AF-A0A5M6DDP9-F1
#
_entry.id   AF-A0A5M6DDP9-F1
#
_cell.length_a   1.000
_cell.length_b   1.000
_cell.length_c   1.000
_cell.angle_alpha   90.00
_cell.angle_beta   90.00
_cell.angle_gamma   90.00
#
_symmetry.space_group_name_H-M   'P 1'
#
loop_
_entity.id
_entity.type
_entity.pdbx_description
1 polymer ?
#
loop_
_entity_poly.entity_id
_entity_poly.type
_entity_poly.pdbx_seq_one_letter_code
_entity_poly.pdbx_strand_id
1 'polypeptide(L)'
;MKKIILTLALAAQTAFGFATDRQAVMASARYENSKMYRQPGTSTEVLKALKSSDEIVVVRRYNSAWSIVTVDGQVGYVLTAELGKPQVTKTSVIAKK
;
A
#
# COMPACT_ATOMS: atom_id res chain seq x y z
N MET A 1 54.33 13.20 15.83
CA MET A 1 53.72 12.81 17.13
C MET A 1 52.40 13.54 17.24
N LYS A 2 51.22 12.97 17.51
CA LYS A 2 50.79 11.63 17.92
C LYS A 2 49.38 11.43 17.33
N LYS A 3 49.08 10.17 17.05
CA LYS A 3 47.81 9.65 16.55
C LYS A 3 46.69 9.96 17.55
N ILE A 4 45.54 10.42 17.09
CA ILE A 4 44.25 10.14 17.74
C ILE A 4 43.25 9.78 16.63
N ILE A 5 43.38 8.53 16.20
CA ILE A 5 42.28 7.77 15.62
C ILE A 5 41.49 7.28 16.82
N LEU A 6 40.27 7.74 17.06
CA LEU A 6 39.25 7.02 17.81
C LEU A 6 37.94 7.82 17.81
N THR A 7 36.82 7.09 17.77
CA THR A 7 35.40 7.54 17.75
C THR A 7 34.92 8.04 16.39
N LEU A 8 33.91 7.46 15.75
CA LEU A 8 32.81 6.65 16.26
C LEU A 8 32.21 5.84 15.11
N ALA A 9 32.34 4.52 15.16
CA ALA A 9 31.56 3.60 14.34
C ALA A 9 30.10 3.65 14.83
N LEU A 10 29.37 4.69 14.42
CA LEU A 10 27.95 4.90 14.71
C LEU A 10 27.46 5.78 13.54
N ALA A 11 26.92 5.26 12.45
CA ALA A 11 25.70 4.48 12.42
C ALA A 11 25.61 3.71 11.09
N ALA A 12 26.03 2.44 11.07
CA ALA A 12 25.64 1.50 10.02
C ALA A 12 24.27 0.84 10.30
N GLN A 13 23.52 1.33 11.28
CA GLN A 13 22.32 0.66 11.81
C GLN A 13 20.99 1.15 11.22
N THR A 14 20.94 2.06 10.25
CA THR A 14 19.67 2.48 9.65
C THR A 14 19.26 1.70 8.40
N ALA A 15 20.11 0.79 7.91
CA ALA A 15 19.85 0.08 6.66
C ALA A 15 19.00 -1.20 6.79
N PHE A 16 18.64 -1.64 8.01
CA PHE A 16 17.96 -2.93 8.24
C PHE A 16 16.60 -2.82 8.94
N GLY A 17 15.88 -1.71 8.75
CA GLY A 17 14.65 -1.42 9.51
C GLY A 17 13.31 -1.44 8.77
N PHE A 18 13.25 -1.71 7.46
CA PHE A 18 11.98 -1.59 6.70
C PHE A 18 11.60 -2.77 5.83
N ALA A 19 12.20 -3.95 6.01
CA ALA A 19 11.57 -5.20 5.58
C ALA A 19 10.57 -5.66 6.67
N THR A 20 9.67 -4.76 7.10
CA THR A 20 8.43 -5.20 7.72
C THR A 20 7.72 -6.01 6.64
N ASP A 21 7.31 -7.23 6.97
CA ASP A 21 6.32 -8.00 6.21
C ASP A 21 5.08 -7.12 5.99
N ARG A 22 5.11 -6.28 4.94
CA ARG A 22 3.96 -5.50 4.50
C ARG A 22 3.05 -6.50 3.84
N GLN A 23 2.19 -7.10 4.65
CA GLN A 23 1.09 -7.90 4.16
C GLN A 23 0.20 -7.00 3.33
N ALA A 24 0.41 -7.02 2.02
CA ALA A 24 -0.41 -6.32 1.07
C ALA A 24 -1.79 -6.99 1.09
N VAL A 25 -2.79 -6.24 1.52
CA VAL A 25 -4.16 -6.70 1.47
C VAL A 25 -4.66 -6.39 0.07
N MET A 26 -4.72 -7.43 -0.76
CA MET A 26 -5.13 -7.30 -2.16
C MET A 26 -6.65 -7.34 -2.25
N ALA A 27 -7.23 -6.54 -3.13
CA ALA A 27 -8.64 -6.59 -3.47
C ALA A 27 -8.79 -6.43 -4.99
N SER A 28 -9.96 -6.79 -5.48
CA SER A 28 -10.43 -6.42 -6.81
C SER A 28 -11.55 -5.39 -6.69
N ALA A 29 -11.89 -4.70 -7.77
CA ALA A 29 -13.14 -3.97 -7.82
C ALA A 29 -14.31 -4.97 -7.83
N ARG A 30 -15.41 -4.62 -7.14
CA ARG A 30 -16.62 -5.44 -7.10
C ARG A 30 -17.45 -5.28 -8.38
N TYR A 31 -17.41 -4.10 -8.97
CA TYR A 31 -18.15 -3.75 -10.17
C TYR A 31 -17.21 -3.17 -11.23
N GLU A 32 -17.53 -3.44 -12.49
CA GLU A 32 -16.93 -2.71 -13.60
C GLU A 32 -17.23 -1.21 -13.46
N ASN A 33 -16.22 -0.39 -13.70
CA ASN A 33 -16.30 1.08 -13.60
C ASN A 33 -16.50 1.61 -12.16
N SER A 34 -16.04 0.87 -11.15
CA SER A 34 -15.90 1.39 -9.77
C SER A 34 -14.92 2.57 -9.75
N LYS A 35 -15.16 3.62 -8.98
CA LYS A 35 -14.39 4.87 -9.13
C LYS A 35 -13.34 5.04 -8.02
N MET A 36 -12.12 5.34 -8.43
CA MET A 36 -11.06 5.83 -7.55
C MET A 36 -11.03 7.35 -7.59
N TYR A 37 -11.11 7.98 -6.42
CA TYR A 37 -11.20 9.42 -6.25
C TYR A 37 -9.93 9.99 -5.62
N ARG A 38 -9.66 11.27 -5.87
CA ARG A 38 -8.52 11.98 -5.26
C ARG A 38 -8.70 12.21 -3.76
N GLN A 39 -9.94 12.33 -3.29
CA GLN A 39 -10.31 12.55 -1.90
C GLN A 39 -11.51 11.66 -1.52
N PRO A 40 -11.84 11.47 -0.23
CA PRO A 40 -12.97 10.65 0.21
C PRO A 40 -14.32 11.35 -0.03
N GLY A 41 -14.68 11.55 -1.29
CA GLY A 41 -15.93 12.19 -1.73
C GLY A 41 -16.18 11.99 -3.22
N THR A 42 -17.42 11.69 -3.59
CA THR A 42 -17.81 11.37 -4.98
C THR A 42 -17.90 12.58 -5.91
N SER A 43 -17.86 13.80 -5.35
CA SER A 43 -17.78 15.06 -6.10
C SER A 43 -16.34 15.48 -6.42
N THR A 44 -15.35 14.69 -5.99
CA THR A 44 -13.93 14.99 -6.22
C THR A 44 -13.47 14.37 -7.54
N GLU A 45 -12.28 14.75 -7.99
CA GLU A 45 -11.70 14.22 -9.24
C GLU A 45 -11.63 12.70 -9.22
N VAL A 46 -12.12 12.07 -10.29
CA VAL A 46 -11.98 10.65 -10.55
C VAL A 46 -10.60 10.42 -11.16
N LEU A 47 -9.73 9.77 -10.39
CA LEU A 47 -8.38 9.41 -10.82
C LEU A 47 -8.40 8.24 -11.79
N LYS A 48 -9.25 7.24 -11.52
CA LYS A 48 -9.36 6.03 -12.35
C LYS A 48 -10.73 5.39 -12.25
N ALA A 49 -11.18 4.83 -13.37
CA ALA A 49 -12.28 3.86 -13.43
C ALA A 49 -11.69 2.45 -13.32
N LEU A 50 -12.02 1.75 -12.24
CA LEU A 50 -11.49 0.45 -11.89
C LEU A 50 -12.33 -0.68 -12.50
N LYS A 51 -11.67 -1.75 -12.88
CA LYS A 51 -12.26 -3.00 -13.38
C LYS A 51 -12.05 -4.12 -12.39
N SER A 52 -12.83 -5.19 -12.50
CA SER A 52 -12.68 -6.35 -11.61
C SER A 52 -11.32 -7.07 -11.78
N SER A 53 -10.65 -6.85 -12.92
CA SER A 53 -9.31 -7.35 -13.22
C SER A 53 -8.16 -6.50 -12.65
N ASP A 54 -8.44 -5.29 -12.15
CA ASP A 54 -7.40 -4.42 -11.63
C ASP A 54 -6.88 -4.94 -10.29
N GLU A 55 -5.57 -4.90 -10.12
CA GLU A 55 -4.91 -5.23 -8.87
C GLU A 55 -4.97 -4.02 -7.92
N ILE A 56 -5.78 -4.13 -6.86
CA ILE A 56 -5.96 -3.06 -5.89
C ILE A 56 -5.26 -3.44 -4.59
N VAL A 57 -4.27 -2.66 -4.18
CA VAL A 57 -3.66 -2.78 -2.85
C VAL A 57 -4.45 -1.93 -1.88
N VAL A 58 -5.15 -2.54 -0.93
CA VAL A 58 -5.82 -1.81 0.15
C VAL A 58 -4.79 -1.43 1.20
N VAL A 59 -4.50 -0.13 1.30
CA VAL A 59 -3.52 0.41 2.25
C VAL A 59 -4.09 0.39 3.66
N ARG A 60 -5.30 0.94 3.83
CA ARG A 60 -6.06 0.94 5.08
C ARG A 60 -7.48 1.41 4.86
N ARG A 61 -8.36 1.10 5.81
CA ARG A 61 -9.67 1.76 5.89
C ARG A 61 -9.48 3.21 6.37
N TYR A 62 -10.14 4.16 5.71
CA TYR A 62 -10.15 5.57 6.12
C TYR A 62 -11.28 5.82 7.12
N ASN A 63 -12.50 5.39 6.79
CA ASN A 63 -13.67 5.45 7.66
C ASN A 63 -14.70 4.36 7.31
N SER A 64 -15.95 4.48 7.78
CA SER A 64 -17.01 3.50 7.49
C SER A 64 -17.36 3.39 6.00
N ALA A 65 -17.14 4.42 5.19
CA ALA A 65 -17.48 4.41 3.77
C ALA A 65 -16.27 4.22 2.86
N TRP A 66 -15.09 4.72 3.24
CA TRP A 66 -13.93 4.86 2.33
C TRP A 66 -12.72 4.04 2.77
N SER A 67 -12.00 3.52 1.77
CA SER A 67 -10.70 2.89 1.92
C SER A 67 -9.66 3.63 1.09
N ILE A 68 -8.44 3.72 1.62
CA ILE A 68 -7.27 4.22 0.90
C ILE A 68 -6.67 3.03 0.17
N VAL A 69 -6.46 3.19 -1.13
CA VAL A 69 -5.94 2.13 -1.99
C VAL A 69 -4.80 2.65 -2.85
N THR A 70 -4.00 1.72 -3.37
CA THR A 70 -3.01 1.97 -4.40
C THR A 70 -3.34 1.09 -5.61
N VAL A 71 -3.38 1.69 -6.79
CA VAL A 71 -3.56 1.00 -8.08
C VAL A 71 -2.52 1.54 -9.05
N ASP A 72 -1.73 0.67 -9.67
CA ASP A 72 -0.62 1.04 -10.57
C ASP A 72 0.35 2.09 -9.97
N GLY A 73 0.58 2.03 -8.65
CA GLY A 73 1.42 2.99 -7.93
C GLY A 73 0.75 4.32 -7.60
N GLN A 74 -0.47 4.59 -8.06
CA GLN A 74 -1.23 5.78 -7.71
C GLN A 74 -2.11 5.54 -6.47
N VAL A 75 -2.00 6.43 -5.49
CA VAL A 75 -2.82 6.39 -4.26
C VAL A 75 -4.12 7.15 -4.47
N GLY A 76 -5.23 6.58 -4.01
CA GLY A 76 -6.54 7.21 -4.06
C GLY A 76 -7.52 6.64 -3.03
N TYR A 77 -8.77 7.07 -3.15
CA TYR A 77 -9.87 6.68 -2.27
C TYR A 77 -10.94 5.93 -3.05
N VAL A 78 -11.39 4.79 -2.54
CA VAL A 78 -12.47 3.98 -3.12
C VAL A 78 -13.53 3.73 -2.05
N LEU A 79 -14.79 3.68 -2.45
CA LEU A 79 -15.87 3.26 -1.57
C LEU A 79 -15.62 1.80 -1.15
N THR A 80 -15.61 1.54 0.15
CA THR A 80 -15.33 0.20 0.67
C THR A 80 -16.34 -0.83 0.21
N ALA A 81 -17.58 -0.41 -0.10
CA ALA A 81 -18.61 -1.27 -0.68
C ALA A 81 -18.33 -1.68 -2.14
N GLU A 82 -17.48 -0.92 -2.85
CA GLU A 82 -17.03 -1.21 -4.21
C GLU A 82 -15.77 -2.09 -4.25
N LEU A 83 -15.17 -2.41 -3.10
CA LEU A 83 -14.07 -3.36 -3.02
C LEU A 83 -14.62 -4.79 -2.88
N GLY A 84 -13.99 -5.71 -3.59
CA GLY A 84 -14.17 -7.15 -3.41
C GLY A 84 -13.63 -7.63 -2.07
N LYS A 85 -13.81 -8.93 -1.78
CA LYS A 85 -13.31 -9.52 -0.54
C LYS A 85 -11.79 -9.41 -0.49
N PRO A 86 -11.20 -8.79 0.55
CA PRO A 86 -9.77 -8.67 0.65
C PRO A 86 -9.12 -10.07 0.70
N GLN A 87 -8.21 -10.32 -0.24
CA GLN A 87 -7.34 -11.48 -0.26
C GLN A 87 -6.03 -11.09 0.42
N VAL A 88 -5.80 -11.66 1.59
CA VAL A 88 -4.55 -11.46 2.31
C VAL A 88 -3.50 -12.35 1.68
N THR A 89 -2.73 -11.82 0.73
CA THR A 89 -1.56 -12.53 0.22
C THR A 89 -0.47 -12.42 1.27
N LYS A 90 -0.31 -13.48 2.07
CA LYS A 90 0.93 -13.69 2.82
C LYS A 90 2.03 -13.87 1.78
N THR A 91 2.78 -12.83 1.49
CA THR A 91 4.09 -12.96 0.83
C THR A 91 4.98 -13.71 1.80
N SER A 92 4.86 -15.04 1.85
CA SER A 92 5.93 -15.90 2.33
C SER A 92 7.04 -15.69 1.31
N VAL A 93 7.99 -14.82 1.65
CA VAL A 93 9.26 -14.79 0.94
C VAL A 93 9.82 -16.20 1.12
N ILE A 94 9.67 -17.04 0.10
CA ILE A 94 10.31 -18.33 0.02
C ILE A 94 11.80 -18.00 0.03
N ALA A 95 12.37 -17.97 1.24
CA ALA A 95 13.80 -17.98 1.46
C ALA A 95 14.28 -19.30 0.87
N LYS A 96 14.60 -19.27 -0.41
CA LYS A 96 15.25 -20.35 -1.12
C LYS A 96 16.62 -20.50 -0.46
N LYS A 97 16.78 -21.53 0.36
CA LYS A 97 18.07 -21.97 0.91
C LYS A 97 18.41 -23.32 0.33
#